data_AF-A0A257HWN7-F1
#
_entry.id   AF-A0A257HWN7-F1
#
_cell.length_a   1.000
_cell.length_b   1.000
_cell.length_c   1.000
_cell.angle_alpha   90.00
_cell.angle_beta   90.00
_cell.angle_gamma   90.00
#
_symmetry.space_group_name_H-M   'P 1'
#
loop_
_entity.id
_entity.type
_entity.pdbx_description
1 polymer ?
#
loop_
_entity_poly.entity_id
_entity_poly.type
_entity_poly.pdbx_seq_one_letter_code
_entity_poly.pdbx_strand_id
1 'polypeptide(L)'
;MKTLSRVLLFVCGIALLVVLFVPMWRIELDAPQYPEGLMMQIYPNKLGGNVDIINGLNHYIGMKTLHDHDFVEFKVLPGIIVFFSIACLLVAVLGKRKWLEWLLGIFICFGIIAMADFWRWEYQYGHDLNPDAAIRIPGMAYQPPLIGFKQLLNFGAYSIPDIGGWIFVAVGCCLLALVVFERKLKKAASQLYAAKLMMLLMAVSSMLVSCSSGPSVIKIGKDNCQFCKMTISDPKFGAAYLTGKGKTYKFDDIKCMQDFLKSKQIVSTSSDEVWFVNYLSPHQLIKLEQSFLLQGGAIKTPMNGNLAAFANESDQKQISQSLSASPVIKTSILQ
;
A
#
# COMPACT_ATOMS: atom_id res chain seq x y z
N MET A 1 25.31 2.69 33.22
CA MET A 1 24.92 1.93 32.01
C MET A 1 26.17 1.30 31.42
N LYS A 2 26.05 0.16 30.73
CA LYS A 2 27.15 -0.48 30.02
C LYS A 2 27.61 0.40 28.84
N THR A 3 28.88 0.27 28.44
CA THR A 3 29.47 1.04 27.32
C THR A 3 28.71 0.86 26.03
N LEU A 4 28.33 -0.38 25.69
CA LEU A 4 27.53 -0.68 24.50
C LEU A 4 26.22 0.13 24.46
N SER A 5 25.49 0.22 25.57
CA SER A 5 24.25 0.98 25.67
C SER A 5 24.45 2.48 25.44
N ARG A 6 25.59 3.02 25.88
CA ARG A 6 25.95 4.43 25.68
C ARG A 6 26.28 4.70 24.21
N VAL A 7 27.03 3.81 23.56
CA VAL A 7 27.34 3.90 22.12
C VAL A 7 26.07 3.82 21.28
N LEU A 8 25.18 2.87 21.57
CA LEU A 8 23.91 2.73 20.84
C LEU A 8 22.99 3.94 21.02
N LEU A 9 22.92 4.52 22.22
CA LEU A 9 22.21 5.80 22.42
C LEU A 9 22.82 6.95 21.63
N PHE A 10 24.15 7.02 21.56
CA PHE A 10 24.83 8.04 20.78
C PHE A 10 24.47 7.92 19.29
N VAL A 11 24.47 6.70 18.75
CA VAL A 11 24.01 6.42 17.39
C VAL A 11 22.54 6.81 17.20
N CYS A 12 21.66 6.51 18.16
CA CYS A 12 20.25 6.94 18.10
C CYS A 12 20.11 8.47 18.04
N GLY A 13 20.92 9.20 18.83
CA GLY A 13 20.94 10.67 18.81
C GLY A 13 21.32 11.22 17.43
N ILE A 14 22.35 10.67 16.79
CA ILE A 14 22.76 11.06 15.44
C ILE A 14 21.69 10.68 14.41
N ALA A 15 21.12 9.48 14.50
CA ALA A 15 20.08 9.03 13.57
C ALA A 15 18.86 9.97 13.59
N LEU A 16 18.45 10.46 14.76
CA LEU A 16 17.37 11.45 14.87
C LEU A 16 17.68 12.77 14.15
N LEU A 17 18.94 13.21 14.09
CA LEU A 17 19.29 14.42 13.32
C LEU A 17 19.10 14.23 11.82
N VAL A 18 19.29 13.01 11.30
CA VAL A 18 19.04 12.70 9.89
C VAL A 18 17.57 12.94 9.53
N VAL A 19 16.65 12.68 10.47
CA VAL A 19 15.20 12.88 10.27
C VAL A 19 14.85 14.30 9.85
N LEU A 20 15.63 15.30 10.26
CA LEU A 20 15.43 16.71 9.86
C LEU A 20 15.50 16.96 8.35
N PHE A 21 16.12 16.04 7.60
CA PHE A 21 16.42 16.21 6.18
C PHE A 21 15.71 15.21 5.26
N VAL A 22 14.95 14.27 5.82
CA VAL A 22 14.29 13.19 5.07
C VAL A 22 12.77 13.17 5.36
N PRO A 23 11.95 12.65 4.44
CA PRO A 23 10.51 12.55 4.69
C PRO A 23 10.25 11.59 5.85
N MET A 24 9.33 11.97 6.74
CA MET A 24 8.88 11.12 7.84
C MET A 24 7.75 10.20 7.42
N TRP A 25 6.90 10.68 6.51
CA TRP A 25 5.73 9.97 6.04
C TRP A 25 5.55 10.18 4.55
N ARG A 26 4.93 9.21 3.89
CA ARG A 26 4.51 9.36 2.51
C ARG A 26 3.09 8.85 2.29
N ILE A 27 2.38 9.52 1.40
CA ILE A 27 1.05 9.16 0.95
C ILE A 27 1.12 9.06 -0.58
N GLU A 28 0.91 7.87 -1.09
CA GLU A 28 0.87 7.56 -2.51
C GLU A 28 -0.59 7.51 -2.96
N LEU A 29 -0.91 8.19 -4.06
CA LEU A 29 -2.24 8.25 -4.64
C LEU A 29 -2.19 7.61 -6.03
N ASP A 30 -3.02 6.59 -6.22
CA ASP A 30 -3.23 5.90 -7.48
C ASP A 30 -4.52 6.41 -8.12
N ALA A 31 -4.42 6.89 -9.37
CA ALA A 31 -5.52 7.49 -10.10
C ALA A 31 -5.41 7.13 -11.59
N PRO A 32 -6.52 6.79 -12.28
CA PRO A 32 -6.49 6.49 -13.71
C PRO A 32 -5.93 7.64 -14.58
N GLN A 33 -6.07 8.88 -14.12
CA GLN A 33 -5.59 10.09 -14.78
C GLN A 33 -4.07 10.29 -14.64
N TYR A 34 -3.45 9.69 -13.62
CA TYR A 34 -2.03 9.81 -13.30
C TYR A 34 -1.42 8.40 -13.24
N PRO A 35 -1.19 7.75 -14.40
CA PRO A 35 -0.72 6.36 -14.47
C PRO A 35 0.67 6.13 -13.86
N GLU A 36 1.46 7.20 -13.72
CA GLU A 36 2.73 7.24 -12.99
C GLU A 36 2.58 7.25 -11.45
N GLY A 37 1.37 7.53 -10.95
CA GLY A 37 1.07 7.72 -9.54
C GLY A 37 1.44 9.13 -9.05
N LEU A 38 0.75 9.58 -8.00
CA LEU A 38 1.07 10.82 -7.30
C LEU A 38 1.64 10.48 -5.92
N MET A 39 2.61 11.26 -5.45
CA MET A 39 3.18 11.07 -4.12
C MET A 39 3.21 12.38 -3.37
N MET A 40 2.69 12.37 -2.14
CA MET A 40 2.93 13.41 -1.16
C MET A 40 3.88 12.91 -0.09
N GLN A 41 4.86 13.73 0.26
CA GLN A 41 5.82 13.46 1.32
C GLN A 41 5.66 14.49 2.43
N ILE A 42 5.69 14.03 3.68
CA ILE A 42 5.59 14.88 4.86
C ILE A 42 6.96 14.91 5.52
N TYR A 43 7.62 16.06 5.46
CA TYR A 43 8.89 16.34 6.13
C TYR A 43 8.61 16.95 7.51
N PRO A 44 9.61 17.01 8.41
CA PRO A 44 9.42 17.64 9.72
C PRO A 44 8.98 19.11 9.68
N ASN A 45 9.22 19.81 8.56
CA ASN A 45 9.02 21.25 8.43
C ASN A 45 8.26 21.69 7.16
N LYS A 46 7.82 20.75 6.31
CA LYS A 46 7.15 21.07 5.03
C LYS A 46 6.48 19.85 4.41
N LEU A 47 5.65 20.10 3.41
CA LEU A 47 5.19 19.09 2.45
C LEU A 47 6.11 19.04 1.23
N GLY A 48 6.16 17.89 0.57
CA GLY A 48 6.91 17.65 -0.66
C GLY A 48 6.19 16.68 -1.60
N GLY A 49 6.75 16.48 -2.79
CA GLY A 49 6.12 15.67 -3.84
C GLY A 49 5.10 16.47 -4.66
N ASN A 50 4.05 15.81 -5.15
CA ASN A 50 3.05 16.36 -6.06
C ASN A 50 1.94 17.18 -5.35
N VAL A 51 2.29 17.99 -4.35
CA VAL A 51 1.33 18.69 -3.47
C VAL A 51 0.35 19.57 -4.25
N ASP A 52 0.82 20.32 -5.25
CA ASP A 52 -0.04 21.22 -6.04
C ASP A 52 -1.10 20.45 -6.84
N ILE A 53 -0.73 19.31 -7.41
CA ILE A 53 -1.66 18.43 -8.14
C ILE A 53 -2.70 17.85 -7.19
N ILE A 54 -2.25 17.39 -6.02
CA ILE A 54 -3.12 16.83 -4.98
C ILE A 54 -4.08 17.90 -4.44
N ASN A 55 -3.63 19.15 -4.29
CA ASN A 55 -4.49 20.27 -3.92
C ASN A 55 -5.58 20.54 -4.97
N GLY A 56 -5.24 20.43 -6.25
CA GLY A 56 -6.23 20.48 -7.33
C GLY A 56 -7.28 19.37 -7.22
N LEU A 57 -6.85 18.14 -6.91
CA LEU A 57 -7.77 17.01 -6.71
C LEU A 57 -8.67 17.19 -5.48
N ASN A 58 -8.09 17.63 -4.36
CA ASN A 58 -8.80 17.90 -3.11
C ASN A 58 -9.93 18.92 -3.31
N HIS A 59 -9.68 19.97 -4.10
CA HIS A 59 -10.67 20.99 -4.40
C HIS A 59 -11.95 20.42 -5.04
N TYR A 60 -11.84 19.41 -5.92
CA TYR A 60 -13.01 18.81 -6.58
C TYR A 60 -13.92 18.01 -5.66
N ILE A 61 -13.36 17.40 -4.61
CA ILE A 61 -14.07 16.59 -3.61
C ILE A 61 -14.38 17.38 -2.34
N GLY A 62 -14.08 18.68 -2.32
CA GLY A 62 -14.37 19.58 -1.20
C GLY A 62 -13.40 19.47 -0.02
N MET A 63 -12.29 18.76 -0.18
CA MET A 63 -11.23 18.75 0.84
C MET A 63 -10.48 20.07 0.87
N LYS A 64 -9.97 20.41 2.05
CA LYS A 64 -9.07 21.56 2.20
C LYS A 64 -7.81 21.36 1.37
N THR A 65 -7.29 22.45 0.84
CA THR A 65 -5.96 22.51 0.24
C THR A 65 -4.90 22.49 1.33
N LEU A 66 -3.82 21.76 1.10
CA LEU A 66 -2.71 21.56 2.01
C LEU A 66 -1.66 22.65 1.79
N HIS A 67 -1.37 23.45 2.82
CA HIS A 67 -0.24 24.36 2.83
C HIS A 67 0.61 24.17 4.08
N ASP A 68 1.92 24.40 3.96
CA ASP A 68 2.87 24.24 5.07
C ASP A 68 2.49 25.07 6.32
N HIS A 69 1.85 26.22 6.13
CA HIS A 69 1.46 27.10 7.23
C HIS A 69 0.23 26.63 8.01
N ASP A 70 -0.55 25.68 7.47
CA ASP A 70 -1.71 25.10 8.14
C ASP A 70 -1.28 24.22 9.33
N PHE A 71 -0.06 23.68 9.27
CA PHE A 71 0.50 22.76 10.26
C PHE A 71 1.41 23.50 11.24
N VAL A 72 0.93 23.72 12.47
CA VAL A 72 1.78 24.27 13.55
C VAL A 72 2.93 23.31 13.87
N GLU A 73 2.72 22.01 13.64
CA GLU A 73 3.69 20.94 13.79
C GLU A 73 4.97 21.24 13.02
N PHE A 74 4.89 21.78 11.79
CA PHE A 74 6.08 22.09 10.99
C PHE A 74 6.99 23.16 11.60
N LYS A 75 6.45 23.99 12.51
CA LYS A 75 7.24 24.98 13.25
C LYS A 75 7.90 24.37 14.50
N VAL A 76 7.24 23.43 15.17
CA VAL A 76 7.68 22.90 16.47
C VAL A 76 8.41 21.56 16.39
N LEU A 77 8.03 20.71 15.44
CA LEU A 77 8.52 19.34 15.28
C LEU A 77 10.03 19.25 15.01
N PRO A 78 10.66 20.13 14.20
CA PRO A 78 12.12 20.14 14.09
C PRO A 78 12.81 20.37 15.43
N GLY A 79 12.28 21.27 16.26
CA GLY A 79 12.78 21.52 17.61
C GLY A 79 12.62 20.31 18.54
N ILE A 80 11.50 19.60 18.43
CA ILE A 80 11.26 18.36 19.20
C ILE A 80 12.24 17.25 18.78
N ILE A 81 12.52 17.10 17.48
CA ILE A 81 13.51 16.13 16.98
C ILE A 81 14.91 16.46 17.52
N VAL A 82 15.31 17.73 17.47
CA VAL A 82 16.59 18.18 18.05
C VAL A 82 16.64 17.93 19.56
N PHE A 83 15.54 18.19 20.29
CA PHE A 83 15.43 17.88 21.71
C PHE A 83 15.69 16.39 21.98
N PHE A 84 15.03 15.47 21.26
CA PHE A 84 15.24 14.04 21.46
C PHE A 84 16.64 13.59 21.07
N SER A 85 17.21 14.16 20.00
CA SER A 85 18.60 13.91 19.63
C SER A 85 19.56 14.30 20.76
N ILE A 86 19.48 15.54 21.26
CA ILE A 86 20.32 16.04 22.36
C ILE A 86 20.07 15.21 23.62
N ALA A 87 18.82 14.86 23.94
CA ALA A 87 18.50 14.04 25.10
C ALA A 87 19.15 12.65 25.00
N CYS A 88 19.12 11.99 23.83
CA CYS A 88 19.84 10.73 23.59
C CYS A 88 21.35 10.88 23.87
N LEU A 89 21.97 11.95 23.35
CA LEU A 89 23.41 12.22 23.55
C LEU A 89 23.73 12.50 25.04
N LEU A 90 22.92 13.31 25.72
CA LEU A 90 23.10 13.62 27.14
C LEU A 90 22.94 12.37 28.01
N VAL A 91 21.94 11.54 27.75
CA VAL A 91 21.75 10.27 28.49
C VAL A 91 22.91 9.31 28.23
N ALA A 92 23.43 9.25 27.00
CA ALA A 92 24.62 8.48 26.67
C ALA A 92 25.84 8.93 27.48
N VAL A 93 26.08 10.24 27.59
CA VAL A 93 27.19 10.81 28.37
C VAL A 93 27.01 10.55 29.86
N LEU A 94 25.84 10.88 30.42
CA LEU A 94 25.55 10.73 31.85
C LEU A 94 25.53 9.26 32.30
N GLY A 95 25.13 8.33 31.42
CA GLY A 95 25.15 6.89 31.69
C GLY A 95 24.23 6.43 32.83
N LYS A 96 23.26 7.27 33.21
CA LYS A 96 22.33 7.03 34.33
C LYS A 96 21.05 6.39 33.83
N ARG A 97 20.77 5.15 34.25
CA ARG A 97 19.62 4.35 33.81
C ARG A 97 18.26 5.01 34.01
N LYS A 98 18.05 5.74 35.12
CA LYS A 98 16.78 6.46 35.36
C LYS A 98 16.45 7.43 34.22
N TRP A 99 17.45 8.10 33.66
CA TRP A 99 17.26 9.05 32.56
C TRP A 99 16.94 8.36 31.23
N LEU A 100 17.48 7.17 31.00
CA LEU A 100 17.08 6.34 29.86
C LEU A 100 15.61 5.91 29.96
N GLU A 101 15.13 5.54 31.15
CA GLU A 101 13.73 5.17 31.38
C GLU A 101 12.79 6.38 31.18
N TRP A 102 13.18 7.57 31.67
CA TRP A 102 12.46 8.83 31.40
C TRP A 102 12.44 9.20 29.92
N LEU A 103 13.57 9.09 29.24
CA LEU A 103 13.69 9.37 27.81
C LEU A 103 12.76 8.47 27.00
N LEU A 104 12.74 7.16 27.27
CA LEU A 104 11.80 6.23 26.65
C LEU A 104 10.34 6.63 26.91
N GLY A 105 10.01 6.99 28.16
CA GLY A 105 8.66 7.41 28.53
C GLY A 105 8.19 8.62 27.72
N ILE A 106 8.99 9.69 27.69
CA ILE A 106 8.67 10.91 26.94
C ILE A 106 8.64 10.64 25.43
N PHE A 107 9.53 9.79 24.91
CA PHE A 107 9.55 9.41 23.50
C PHE A 107 8.28 8.65 23.08
N ILE A 108 7.81 7.70 23.89
CA ILE A 108 6.54 6.98 23.66
C ILE A 108 5.36 7.95 23.75
N CYS A 109 5.31 8.81 24.78
CA CYS A 109 4.26 9.81 24.93
C CYS A 109 4.19 10.73 23.69
N PHE A 110 5.34 11.20 23.21
CA PHE A 110 5.41 11.98 21.98
C PHE A 110 4.87 11.21 20.77
N GLY A 111 5.28 9.95 20.59
CA GLY A 111 4.78 9.12 19.48
C GLY A 111 3.26 8.94 19.51
N ILE A 112 2.66 8.71 20.68
CA ILE A 112 1.20 8.60 20.84
C ILE A 112 0.52 9.91 20.50
N ILE A 113 1.03 11.04 21.02
CA ILE A 113 0.46 12.37 20.76
C ILE A 113 0.56 12.71 19.27
N ALA A 114 1.70 12.44 18.63
CA ALA A 114 1.91 12.70 17.21
C ALA A 114 0.95 11.87 16.33
N MET A 115 0.72 10.60 16.65
CA MET A 115 -0.23 9.76 15.90
C MET A 115 -1.69 10.16 16.13
N ALA A 116 -2.05 10.54 17.35
CA ALA A 116 -3.39 11.05 17.64
C ALA A 116 -3.66 12.38 16.92
N ASP A 117 -2.67 13.26 16.87
CA ASP A 117 -2.75 14.52 16.13
C ASP A 117 -2.82 14.30 14.62
N PHE A 118 -2.01 13.39 14.08
CA PHE A 118 -2.09 13.04 12.66
C PHE A 118 -3.45 12.44 12.29
N TRP A 119 -3.99 11.54 13.11
CA TRP A 119 -5.35 11.02 12.92
C TRP A 119 -6.42 12.13 12.96
N ARG A 120 -6.27 13.11 13.87
CA ARG A 120 -7.15 14.28 13.94
C ARG A 120 -7.12 15.09 12.65
N TRP A 121 -5.93 15.33 12.09
CA TRP A 121 -5.77 16.01 10.81
C TRP A 121 -6.50 15.23 9.69
N GLU A 122 -6.26 13.94 9.55
CA GLU A 122 -6.94 13.13 8.53
C GLU A 122 -8.46 13.14 8.69
N TYR A 123 -8.95 13.07 9.93
CA TYR A 123 -10.37 13.13 10.22
C TYR A 123 -10.95 14.47 9.78
N GLN A 124 -10.29 15.59 10.13
CA GLN A 124 -10.72 16.93 9.71
C GLN A 124 -10.73 17.08 8.19
N TYR A 125 -9.64 16.70 7.51
CA TYR A 125 -9.58 16.74 6.05
C TYR A 125 -10.66 15.87 5.39
N GLY A 126 -11.02 14.74 6.01
CA GLY A 126 -12.01 13.82 5.46
C GLY A 126 -13.48 14.14 5.73
N HIS A 127 -13.78 14.90 6.78
CA HIS A 127 -15.16 15.14 7.26
C HIS A 127 -15.58 16.62 7.22
N ASP A 128 -14.64 17.55 7.19
CA ASP A 128 -14.91 18.99 7.04
C ASP A 128 -14.84 19.38 5.55
N LEU A 129 -15.74 18.79 4.76
CA LEU A 129 -15.81 18.95 3.31
C LEU A 129 -16.68 20.15 2.94
N ASN A 130 -16.22 20.94 1.97
CA ASN A 130 -16.97 22.09 1.46
C ASN A 130 -18.32 21.66 0.87
N PRO A 131 -19.43 22.28 1.36
CA PRO A 131 -20.69 22.50 0.70
C PRO A 131 -20.74 22.14 -0.74
N ASP A 132 -20.03 23.00 -1.46
CA ASP A 132 -20.22 23.37 -2.85
C ASP A 132 -19.24 22.71 -3.81
N ALA A 133 -18.59 21.64 -3.34
CA ALA A 133 -17.70 20.83 -4.17
C ALA A 133 -18.42 20.25 -5.39
N ALA A 134 -17.69 20.15 -6.50
CA ALA A 134 -18.19 19.63 -7.78
C ALA A 134 -18.59 18.16 -7.67
N ILE A 135 -17.88 17.37 -6.88
CA ILE A 135 -18.16 15.95 -6.64
C ILE A 135 -18.60 15.77 -5.20
N ARG A 136 -19.90 15.54 -4.99
CA ARG A 136 -20.46 15.19 -3.68
C ARG A 136 -20.89 13.74 -3.70
N ILE A 137 -20.49 12.99 -2.68
CA ILE A 137 -20.94 11.62 -2.50
C ILE A 137 -21.90 11.60 -1.31
N PRO A 138 -23.22 11.48 -1.53
CA PRO A 138 -24.20 11.54 -0.45
C PRO A 138 -23.90 10.49 0.63
N GLY A 139 -23.77 10.94 1.88
CA GLY A 139 -23.53 10.06 3.03
C GLY A 139 -22.12 9.46 3.14
N MET A 140 -21.14 9.91 2.35
CA MET A 140 -19.76 9.42 2.44
C MET A 140 -18.76 10.55 2.69
N ALA A 141 -18.10 10.50 3.85
CA ALA A 141 -16.87 11.24 4.16
C ALA A 141 -15.66 10.36 3.85
N TYR A 142 -14.60 10.92 3.26
CA TYR A 142 -13.37 10.17 2.98
C TYR A 142 -12.24 10.64 3.88
N GLN A 143 -12.03 9.95 4.99
CA GLN A 143 -10.80 10.10 5.76
C GLN A 143 -9.65 9.35 5.06
N PRO A 144 -8.54 10.02 4.68
CA PRO A 144 -7.32 9.34 4.23
C PRO A 144 -6.84 8.29 5.25
N PRO A 145 -6.15 7.22 4.80
CA PRO A 145 -5.67 6.21 5.74
C PRO A 145 -4.46 6.72 6.53
N LEU A 146 -4.50 6.58 7.86
CA LEU A 146 -3.32 6.83 8.70
C LEU A 146 -2.16 5.91 8.32
N ILE A 147 -2.45 4.60 8.22
CA ILE A 147 -1.53 3.56 7.78
C ILE A 147 -2.30 2.60 6.88
N GLY A 148 -1.67 2.18 5.78
CA GLY A 148 -2.22 1.18 4.86
C GLY A 148 -2.96 1.80 3.68
N PHE A 149 -3.83 1.01 3.05
CA PHE A 149 -4.51 1.37 1.81
C PHE A 149 -6.00 1.65 2.02
N LYS A 150 -6.52 2.70 1.40
CA LYS A 150 -7.95 3.00 1.36
C LYS A 150 -8.36 3.59 0.01
N GLN A 151 -9.40 3.00 -0.58
CA GLN A 151 -9.93 3.42 -1.88
C GLN A 151 -11.13 4.37 -1.71
N LEU A 152 -11.16 5.43 -2.52
CA LEU A 152 -12.30 6.32 -2.72
C LEU A 152 -12.64 6.36 -4.22
N LEU A 153 -13.82 5.86 -4.61
CA LEU A 153 -14.21 5.78 -6.01
C LEU A 153 -13.11 5.08 -6.85
N ASN A 154 -12.55 5.79 -7.83
CA ASN A 154 -11.47 5.33 -8.71
C ASN A 154 -10.08 5.76 -8.23
N PHE A 155 -9.97 6.35 -7.03
CA PHE A 155 -8.71 6.76 -6.43
C PHE A 155 -8.33 5.79 -5.30
N GLY A 156 -7.08 5.35 -5.27
CA GLY A 156 -6.49 4.63 -4.14
C GLY A 156 -5.52 5.54 -3.39
N ALA A 157 -5.55 5.53 -2.06
CA ALA A 157 -4.50 6.15 -1.25
C ALA A 157 -3.79 5.09 -0.41
N TYR A 158 -2.47 5.10 -0.42
CA TYR A 158 -1.60 4.27 0.41
C TYR A 158 -0.73 5.16 1.29
N SER A 159 -0.76 4.93 2.61
CA SER A 159 -0.07 5.76 3.60
C SER A 159 0.84 4.91 4.47
N ILE A 160 2.09 5.33 4.64
CA ILE A 160 3.10 4.57 5.38
C ILE A 160 4.22 5.50 5.90
N PRO A 161 4.89 5.16 7.02
CA PRO A 161 6.14 5.81 7.37
C PRO A 161 7.15 5.76 6.21
N ASP A 162 7.80 6.88 5.97
CA ASP A 162 8.95 6.97 5.08
C ASP A 162 10.25 6.90 5.91
N ILE A 163 11.41 7.16 5.31
CA ILE A 163 12.74 7.00 5.93
C ILE A 163 12.80 7.57 7.36
N GLY A 164 12.37 8.81 7.56
CA GLY A 164 12.38 9.49 8.85
C GLY A 164 11.46 8.83 9.89
N GLY A 165 10.29 8.35 9.46
CA GLY A 165 9.35 7.63 10.31
C GLY A 165 9.90 6.27 10.74
N TRP A 166 10.55 5.54 9.83
CA TRP A 166 11.24 4.29 10.16
C TRP A 166 12.43 4.50 11.09
N ILE A 167 13.16 5.61 10.97
CA ILE A 167 14.20 5.99 11.95
C ILE A 167 13.57 6.20 13.33
N PHE A 168 12.45 6.90 13.45
CA PHE A 168 11.73 7.09 14.71
C PHE A 168 11.33 5.75 15.34
N VAL A 169 10.75 4.83 14.55
CA VAL A 169 10.39 3.48 15.00
C VAL A 169 11.62 2.72 15.48
N ALA A 170 12.70 2.71 14.69
CA ALA A 170 13.94 2.03 15.03
C ALA A 170 14.57 2.56 16.32
N VAL A 171 14.59 3.88 16.52
CA VAL A 171 15.07 4.51 17.75
C VAL A 171 14.18 4.13 18.94
N GLY A 172 12.85 4.16 18.79
CA GLY A 172 11.93 3.72 19.85
C GLY A 172 12.16 2.27 20.27
N CYS A 173 12.31 1.36 19.30
CA CYS A 173 12.65 -0.04 19.54
C CYS A 173 14.03 -0.19 20.23
N CYS A 174 15.03 0.58 19.80
CA CYS A 174 16.36 0.56 20.41
C CYS A 174 16.31 1.06 21.86
N LEU A 175 15.64 2.18 22.15
CA LEU A 175 15.47 2.71 23.50
C LEU A 175 14.79 1.69 24.42
N LEU A 176 13.74 1.02 23.94
CA LEU A 176 13.06 -0.05 24.68
C LEU A 176 14.01 -1.22 24.98
N ALA A 177 14.74 -1.69 23.96
CA ALA A 177 15.72 -2.77 24.11
C ALA A 177 16.82 -2.40 25.12
N LEU A 178 17.32 -1.17 25.08
CA LEU A 178 18.33 -0.66 26.00
C LEU A 178 17.79 -0.56 27.43
N VAL A 179 16.55 -0.10 27.64
CA VAL A 179 15.91 -0.10 28.95
C VAL A 179 15.87 -1.53 29.49
N VAL A 180 15.37 -2.49 28.71
CA VAL A 180 15.29 -3.91 29.10
C VAL A 180 16.67 -4.47 29.41
N PHE A 181 17.68 -4.19 28.59
CA PHE A 181 19.06 -4.68 28.75
C PHE A 181 19.77 -4.10 29.99
N GLU A 182 19.46 -2.86 30.36
CA GLU A 182 19.99 -2.18 31.55
C GLU A 182 19.20 -2.52 32.82
N ARG A 183 17.97 -3.04 32.68
CA ARG A 183 17.27 -3.65 33.80
C ARG A 183 18.03 -4.91 34.20
N LYS A 184 18.65 -4.90 35.40
CA LYS A 184 19.06 -6.12 36.13
C LYS A 184 17.81 -6.91 36.50
N LEU A 185 17.07 -7.39 35.51
CA LEU A 185 15.96 -8.30 35.74
C LEU A 185 16.58 -9.57 36.31
N LYS A 186 16.10 -10.02 37.47
CA LYS A 186 16.35 -11.40 37.93
C LYS A 186 16.06 -12.30 36.73
N LYS A 187 16.96 -13.25 36.42
CA LYS A 187 17.00 -14.05 35.18
C LYS A 187 15.60 -14.51 34.70
N ALA A 188 14.72 -14.90 35.63
CA ALA A 188 13.33 -15.30 35.40
C ALA A 188 12.41 -14.18 34.84
N ALA A 189 12.46 -12.96 35.39
CA ALA A 189 11.66 -11.84 34.88
C ALA A 189 12.18 -11.35 33.51
N SER A 190 13.50 -11.40 33.30
CA SER A 190 14.14 -11.06 32.01
C SER A 190 13.67 -11.95 30.88
N GLN A 191 13.56 -13.27 31.13
CA GLN A 191 13.10 -14.24 30.16
C GLN A 191 11.62 -14.03 29.82
N LEU A 192 10.78 -13.65 30.79
CA LEU A 192 9.36 -13.42 30.56
C LEU A 192 9.09 -12.13 29.74
N TYR A 193 9.81 -11.03 30.02
CA TYR A 193 9.67 -9.79 29.24
C TYR A 193 10.29 -9.91 27.85
N ALA A 194 11.44 -10.57 27.72
CA ALA A 194 12.04 -10.85 26.41
C ALA A 194 11.16 -11.79 25.58
N ALA A 195 10.58 -12.84 26.19
CA ALA A 195 9.62 -13.71 25.52
C ALA A 195 8.37 -12.95 25.07
N LYS A 196 7.80 -12.07 25.91
CA LYS A 196 6.64 -11.24 25.53
C LYS A 196 6.97 -10.24 24.41
N LEU A 197 8.14 -9.61 24.43
CA LEU A 197 8.59 -8.70 23.37
C LEU A 197 8.85 -9.45 22.06
N MET A 198 9.46 -10.64 22.14
CA MET A 198 9.70 -11.50 20.98
C MET A 198 8.40 -12.07 20.42
N MET A 199 7.41 -12.38 21.27
CA MET A 199 6.07 -12.79 20.85
C MET A 199 5.30 -11.63 20.19
N LEU A 200 5.45 -10.39 20.70
CA LEU A 200 4.87 -9.19 20.10
C LEU A 200 5.52 -8.89 18.73
N LEU A 201 6.86 -8.96 18.65
CA LEU A 201 7.60 -8.76 17.40
C LEU A 201 7.31 -9.87 16.39
N MET A 202 7.20 -11.14 16.83
CA MET A 202 6.74 -12.24 15.98
C MET A 202 5.30 -12.04 15.54
N ALA A 203 4.38 -11.66 16.43
CA ALA A 203 2.98 -11.42 16.07
C ALA A 203 2.82 -10.28 15.05
N VAL A 204 3.61 -9.21 15.18
CA VAL A 204 3.66 -8.10 14.21
C VAL A 204 4.33 -8.55 12.90
N SER A 205 5.39 -9.37 12.96
CA SER A 205 6.04 -9.95 11.78
C SER A 205 5.16 -10.97 11.03
N SER A 206 4.27 -11.68 11.74
CA SER A 206 3.29 -12.61 11.16
C SER A 206 2.24 -11.89 10.31
N MET A 207 2.05 -10.58 10.50
CA MET A 207 1.14 -9.77 9.68
C MET A 207 1.75 -9.33 8.34
N LEU A 208 3.05 -9.58 8.11
CA LEU A 208 3.76 -9.18 6.89
C LEU A 208 3.93 -10.32 5.87
N VAL A 209 3.52 -11.56 6.20
CA VAL A 209 3.59 -12.72 5.30
C VAL A 209 2.20 -13.11 4.81
N SER A 210 1.50 -12.17 4.19
CA SER A 210 0.42 -12.52 3.26
C SER A 210 0.88 -12.20 1.84
N CYS A 211 1.85 -12.98 1.37
CA CYS A 211 2.26 -12.93 -0.03
C CYS A 211 1.30 -13.85 -0.79
N SER A 212 0.17 -13.31 -1.26
CA SER A 212 -0.71 -14.04 -2.18
C SER A 212 0.01 -14.18 -3.52
N SER A 213 0.55 -15.36 -3.82
CA SER A 213 1.12 -15.66 -5.13
C SER A 213 -0.02 -15.85 -6.14
N GLY A 214 -0.37 -14.77 -6.84
CA GLY A 214 -1.36 -14.77 -7.91
C GLY A 214 -1.76 -13.35 -8.35
N PRO A 215 -2.39 -13.21 -9.52
CA PRO A 215 -2.91 -11.93 -9.97
C PRO A 215 -4.00 -11.43 -9.01
N SER A 216 -4.08 -10.11 -8.81
CA SER A 216 -5.15 -9.53 -8.03
C SER A 216 -6.52 -9.80 -8.67
N VAL A 217 -7.53 -10.12 -7.83
CA VAL A 217 -8.89 -10.43 -8.29
C VAL A 217 -9.46 -9.29 -9.15
N ILE A 218 -10.13 -9.65 -10.24
CA ILE A 218 -10.84 -8.70 -11.12
C ILE A 218 -12.16 -8.29 -10.44
N LYS A 219 -12.31 -7.01 -10.13
CA LYS A 219 -13.50 -6.41 -9.52
C LYS A 219 -14.39 -5.82 -10.61
N ILE A 220 -15.47 -6.51 -10.91
CA ILE A 220 -16.45 -6.11 -11.94
C ILE A 220 -17.12 -4.79 -11.57
N GLY A 221 -17.30 -3.92 -12.56
CA GLY A 221 -17.84 -2.57 -12.37
C GLY A 221 -16.91 -1.59 -11.64
N LYS A 222 -15.69 -2.00 -11.30
CA LYS A 222 -14.68 -1.16 -10.61
C LYS A 222 -13.34 -1.12 -11.33
N ASP A 223 -12.83 -2.28 -11.72
CA ASP A 223 -11.56 -2.37 -12.43
C ASP A 223 -11.75 -1.92 -13.89
N ASN A 224 -10.79 -1.18 -14.41
CA ASN A 224 -10.77 -0.77 -15.81
C ASN A 224 -9.85 -1.69 -16.62
N CYS A 225 -10.27 -1.99 -17.85
CA CYS A 225 -9.45 -2.71 -18.80
C CYS A 225 -8.23 -1.88 -19.21
N GLN A 226 -7.05 -2.48 -19.13
CA GLN A 226 -5.81 -1.80 -19.47
C GLN A 226 -5.74 -1.39 -20.95
N PHE A 227 -6.37 -2.14 -21.85
CA PHE A 227 -6.34 -1.86 -23.28
C PHE A 227 -7.38 -0.82 -23.70
N CYS A 228 -8.67 -1.15 -23.60
CA CYS A 228 -9.75 -0.27 -24.06
C CYS A 228 -10.11 0.86 -23.09
N LYS A 229 -9.55 0.87 -21.88
CA LYS A 229 -9.80 1.85 -20.81
C LYS A 229 -11.22 1.90 -20.25
N MET A 230 -12.13 1.10 -20.79
CA MET A 230 -13.49 0.95 -20.27
C MET A 230 -13.50 0.10 -19.00
N THR A 231 -14.52 0.31 -18.17
CA THR A 231 -14.77 -0.50 -16.97
C THR A 231 -15.12 -1.93 -17.33
N ILE A 232 -14.53 -2.89 -16.63
CA ILE A 232 -14.78 -4.32 -16.85
C ILE A 232 -16.23 -4.63 -16.49
N SER A 233 -16.96 -5.14 -17.48
CA SER A 233 -18.41 -5.14 -17.49
C SER A 233 -19.01 -6.53 -17.30
N ASP A 234 -18.42 -7.57 -17.90
CA ASP A 234 -18.91 -8.93 -17.81
C ASP A 234 -17.99 -9.79 -16.92
N PRO A 235 -18.53 -10.43 -15.86
CA PRO A 235 -17.75 -11.25 -14.96
C PRO A 235 -17.12 -12.49 -15.63
N LYS A 236 -17.63 -12.98 -16.77
CA LYS A 236 -17.28 -14.31 -17.32
C LYS A 236 -16.08 -14.33 -18.26
N PHE A 237 -15.64 -13.18 -18.77
CA PHE A 237 -14.71 -13.12 -19.91
C PHE A 237 -13.36 -12.49 -19.60
N GLY A 238 -13.21 -11.93 -18.41
CA GLY A 238 -12.02 -11.16 -18.03
C GLY A 238 -10.72 -11.96 -18.17
N ALA A 239 -9.64 -11.22 -18.39
CA ALA A 239 -8.29 -11.76 -18.44
C ALA A 239 -7.34 -10.93 -17.57
N ALA A 240 -6.26 -11.56 -17.08
CA ALA A 240 -5.22 -10.89 -16.34
C ALA A 240 -3.82 -11.31 -16.84
N TYR A 241 -2.93 -10.33 -16.96
CA TYR A 241 -1.52 -10.52 -17.29
C TYR A 241 -0.67 -10.14 -16.07
N LEU A 242 0.01 -11.11 -15.48
CA LEU A 242 0.88 -10.91 -14.32
C LEU A 242 2.33 -10.89 -14.79
N THR A 243 3.01 -9.77 -14.62
CA THR A 243 4.44 -9.68 -14.93
C THR A 243 5.29 -10.39 -13.89
N GLY A 244 6.50 -10.84 -14.27
CA GLY A 244 7.49 -11.41 -13.34
C GLY A 244 7.92 -10.46 -12.21
N LYS A 245 7.61 -9.16 -12.33
CA LYS A 245 7.81 -8.14 -11.27
C LYS A 245 6.61 -7.99 -10.33
N GLY A 246 5.56 -8.78 -10.49
CA GLY A 246 4.36 -8.76 -9.63
C GLY A 246 3.26 -7.78 -10.05
N LYS A 247 3.44 -6.99 -11.11
CA LYS A 247 2.40 -6.09 -11.61
C LYS A 247 1.34 -6.87 -12.39
N THR A 248 0.06 -6.71 -12.02
CA THR A 248 -1.09 -7.32 -12.69
C THR A 248 -1.76 -6.29 -13.62
N TYR A 249 -1.97 -6.64 -14.88
CA TYR A 249 -2.80 -5.89 -15.82
C TYR A 249 -4.10 -6.66 -16.05
N LYS A 250 -5.23 -5.96 -16.05
CA LYS A 250 -6.58 -6.56 -16.12
C LYS A 250 -7.28 -6.16 -17.41
N PHE A 251 -8.09 -7.06 -17.96
CA PHE A 251 -8.75 -6.87 -19.24
C PHE A 251 -10.21 -7.30 -19.18
N ASP A 252 -11.06 -6.57 -19.92
CA ASP A 252 -12.51 -6.83 -19.98
C ASP A 252 -12.83 -8.15 -20.68
N ASP A 253 -12.05 -8.49 -21.71
CA ASP A 253 -12.05 -9.81 -22.31
C ASP A 253 -10.65 -10.24 -22.80
N ILE A 254 -10.56 -11.49 -23.23
CA ILE A 254 -9.33 -12.10 -23.75
C ILE A 254 -8.79 -11.31 -24.95
N LYS A 255 -9.66 -10.75 -25.81
CA LYS A 255 -9.22 -9.99 -27.00
C LYS A 255 -8.52 -8.70 -26.61
N CYS A 256 -9.05 -7.96 -25.65
CA CYS A 256 -8.38 -6.78 -25.10
C CYS A 256 -6.96 -7.09 -24.59
N MET A 257 -6.76 -8.25 -23.97
CA MET A 257 -5.43 -8.71 -23.57
C MET A 257 -4.54 -8.99 -24.79
N GLN A 258 -5.06 -9.68 -25.81
CA GLN A 258 -4.30 -9.97 -27.03
C GLN A 258 -3.84 -8.70 -27.74
N ASP A 259 -4.74 -7.74 -27.92
CA ASP A 259 -4.44 -6.47 -28.59
C ASP A 259 -3.42 -5.66 -27.78
N PHE A 260 -3.47 -5.73 -26.46
CA PHE A 260 -2.48 -5.13 -25.57
C PHE A 260 -1.09 -5.76 -25.75
N LEU A 261 -0.98 -7.09 -25.77
CA LEU A 261 0.29 -7.77 -26.00
C LEU A 261 0.86 -7.44 -27.39
N LYS A 262 0.00 -7.35 -28.41
CA LYS A 262 0.37 -6.96 -29.79
C LYS A 262 0.85 -5.53 -29.91
N SER A 263 0.33 -4.62 -29.08
CA SER A 263 0.72 -3.20 -29.09
C SER A 263 2.17 -2.95 -28.65
N LYS A 264 2.89 -3.98 -28.15
CA LYS A 264 4.28 -3.90 -27.67
C LYS A 264 4.52 -2.85 -26.58
N GLN A 265 3.47 -2.43 -25.87
CA GLN A 265 3.58 -1.53 -24.73
C GLN A 265 4.36 -2.15 -23.54
N ILE A 266 4.56 -3.47 -23.55
CA ILE A 266 5.35 -4.20 -22.57
C ILE A 266 6.28 -5.20 -23.28
N VAL A 267 7.50 -5.35 -22.76
CA VAL A 267 8.41 -6.44 -23.15
C VAL A 267 8.04 -7.69 -22.36
N SER A 268 7.45 -8.68 -23.03
CA SER A 268 7.13 -9.96 -22.40
C SER A 268 8.40 -10.67 -21.94
N THR A 269 8.39 -11.17 -20.71
CA THR A 269 9.49 -11.96 -20.12
C THR A 269 9.05 -13.40 -19.86
N SER A 270 10.02 -14.32 -19.74
CA SER A 270 9.75 -15.74 -19.45
C SER A 270 9.08 -16.01 -18.10
N SER A 271 9.01 -15.01 -17.24
CA SER A 271 8.41 -15.10 -15.90
C SER A 271 7.00 -14.48 -15.84
N ASP A 272 6.45 -14.06 -16.97
CA ASP A 272 5.10 -13.50 -17.04
C ASP A 272 4.06 -14.62 -17.13
N GLU A 273 2.91 -14.42 -16.49
CA GLU A 273 1.81 -15.39 -16.45
C GLU A 273 0.53 -14.78 -17.02
N VAL A 274 -0.25 -15.59 -17.75
CA VAL A 274 -1.55 -15.22 -18.29
C VAL A 274 -2.63 -16.01 -17.58
N TRP A 275 -3.70 -15.31 -17.20
CA TRP A 275 -4.82 -15.87 -16.46
C TRP A 275 -6.14 -15.45 -17.10
N PHE A 276 -7.13 -16.35 -17.09
CA PHE A 276 -8.47 -16.11 -17.60
C PHE A 276 -9.52 -16.39 -16.55
N VAL A 277 -10.61 -15.64 -16.57
CA VAL A 277 -11.76 -15.97 -15.74
C VAL A 277 -12.43 -17.24 -16.26
N ASN A 278 -12.77 -18.15 -15.34
CA ASN A 278 -13.57 -19.31 -15.65
C ASN A 278 -14.99 -18.89 -16.04
N TYR A 279 -15.41 -19.20 -17.25
CA TYR A 279 -16.72 -18.88 -17.80
C TYR A 279 -17.88 -19.40 -16.92
N LEU A 280 -17.70 -20.57 -16.30
CA LEU A 280 -18.70 -21.18 -15.41
C LEU A 280 -18.55 -20.75 -13.94
N SER A 281 -17.43 -20.13 -13.56
CA SER A 281 -17.15 -19.72 -12.19
C SER A 281 -16.42 -18.36 -12.19
N PRO A 282 -17.16 -17.25 -12.30
CA PRO A 282 -16.58 -15.94 -12.60
C PRO A 282 -15.62 -15.35 -11.54
N HIS A 283 -15.50 -15.98 -10.38
CA HIS A 283 -14.56 -15.61 -9.32
C HIS A 283 -13.25 -16.39 -9.38
N GLN A 284 -13.13 -17.37 -10.29
CA GLN A 284 -11.97 -18.23 -10.42
C GLN A 284 -11.12 -17.78 -11.62
N LEU A 285 -9.83 -17.53 -11.36
CA LEU A 285 -8.83 -17.32 -12.41
C LEU A 285 -8.10 -18.63 -12.70
N ILE A 286 -7.94 -18.94 -13.99
CA ILE A 286 -7.30 -20.14 -14.50
C ILE A 286 -6.06 -19.71 -15.28
N LYS A 287 -4.90 -20.31 -15.00
CA LYS A 287 -3.69 -20.09 -15.78
C LYS A 287 -3.89 -20.53 -17.23
N LEU A 288 -3.29 -19.81 -18.18
CA LEU A 288 -3.36 -20.12 -19.61
C LEU A 288 -3.02 -21.59 -19.87
N GLU A 289 -1.96 -22.12 -19.27
CA GLU A 289 -1.50 -23.50 -19.46
C GLU A 289 -2.55 -24.53 -19.03
N GLN A 290 -3.38 -24.18 -18.06
CA GLN A 290 -4.43 -25.03 -17.48
C GLN A 290 -5.82 -24.77 -18.07
N SER A 291 -5.98 -23.72 -18.89
CA SER A 291 -7.27 -23.31 -19.44
C SER A 291 -7.68 -24.09 -20.70
N PHE A 292 -8.97 -24.30 -20.91
CA PHE A 292 -9.55 -24.82 -22.16
C PHE A 292 -10.39 -23.71 -22.79
N LEU A 293 -10.25 -23.47 -24.10
CA LEU A 293 -10.85 -22.30 -24.75
C LEU A 293 -11.90 -22.69 -25.79
N LEU A 294 -12.94 -21.86 -25.90
CA LEU A 294 -13.92 -21.88 -26.98
C LEU A 294 -14.00 -20.52 -27.66
N GLN A 295 -14.27 -20.53 -28.97
CA GLN A 295 -14.54 -19.32 -29.73
C GLN A 295 -15.76 -19.45 -30.63
N GLY A 296 -16.48 -18.34 -30.78
CA GLY A 296 -17.58 -18.20 -31.73
C GLY A 296 -18.90 -18.78 -31.23
N GLY A 297 -19.77 -19.16 -32.17
CA GLY A 297 -21.13 -19.59 -31.86
C GLY A 297 -21.95 -18.50 -31.17
N ALA A 298 -22.63 -18.84 -30.09
CA ALA A 298 -23.43 -17.92 -29.28
C ALA A 298 -22.62 -17.15 -28.21
N ILE A 299 -21.29 -17.35 -28.12
CA ILE A 299 -20.44 -16.61 -27.18
C ILE A 299 -20.34 -15.16 -27.65
N LYS A 300 -20.75 -14.22 -26.78
CA LYS A 300 -20.63 -12.78 -27.00
C LYS A 300 -19.81 -12.15 -25.88
N THR A 301 -18.66 -11.58 -26.22
CA THR A 301 -17.82 -10.85 -25.27
C THR A 301 -17.96 -9.34 -25.46
N PRO A 302 -17.67 -8.52 -24.43
CA PRO A 302 -17.77 -7.06 -24.52
C PRO A 302 -17.03 -6.44 -25.72
N MET A 303 -15.87 -6.99 -26.12
CA MET A 303 -15.05 -6.44 -27.21
C MET A 303 -15.10 -7.27 -28.49
N ASN A 304 -16.13 -8.12 -28.65
CA ASN A 304 -16.33 -8.98 -29.82
C ASN A 304 -15.12 -9.90 -30.14
N GLY A 305 -14.48 -10.45 -29.10
CA GLY A 305 -13.52 -11.54 -29.20
C GLY A 305 -14.17 -12.92 -29.26
N ASN A 306 -15.37 -13.03 -28.66
CA ASN A 306 -16.19 -14.24 -28.63
C ASN A 306 -15.44 -15.45 -28.05
N LEU A 307 -14.53 -15.21 -27.11
CA LEU A 307 -13.69 -16.22 -26.45
C LEU A 307 -14.16 -16.47 -25.02
N ALA A 308 -14.20 -17.74 -24.61
CA ALA A 308 -14.49 -18.15 -23.24
C ALA A 308 -13.48 -19.19 -22.76
N ALA A 309 -13.10 -19.12 -21.48
CA ALA A 309 -12.15 -20.02 -20.84
C ALA A 309 -12.81 -20.92 -19.79
N PHE A 310 -12.35 -22.17 -19.72
CA PHE A 310 -12.88 -23.22 -18.84
C PHE A 310 -11.74 -23.89 -18.08
N ALA A 311 -12.01 -24.31 -16.84
CA ALA A 311 -11.02 -24.99 -16.01
C ALA A 311 -10.78 -26.44 -16.47
N ASN A 312 -11.83 -27.08 -16.99
CA ASN A 312 -11.84 -28.51 -17.30
C ASN A 312 -12.31 -28.77 -18.74
N GLU A 313 -11.77 -29.81 -19.36
CA GLU A 313 -12.13 -30.21 -20.73
C GLU A 313 -13.58 -30.69 -20.85
N SER A 314 -14.12 -31.32 -19.79
CA SER A 314 -15.51 -31.77 -19.73
C SER A 314 -16.49 -30.62 -19.95
N ASP A 315 -16.25 -29.53 -19.22
CA ASP A 315 -17.10 -28.34 -19.19
C ASP A 315 -17.04 -27.63 -20.54
N GLN A 316 -15.83 -27.53 -21.10
CA GLN A 316 -15.60 -27.00 -22.44
C GLN A 316 -16.35 -27.80 -23.51
N LYS A 317 -16.29 -29.14 -23.48
CA LYS A 317 -17.01 -30.00 -24.44
C LYS A 317 -18.53 -29.87 -24.31
N GLN A 318 -19.04 -29.85 -23.08
CA GLN A 318 -20.47 -29.69 -22.82
C GLN A 318 -21.00 -28.35 -23.33
N ILE A 319 -20.25 -27.27 -23.10
CA ILE A 319 -20.65 -25.91 -23.50
C ILE A 319 -20.40 -25.66 -25.00
N SER A 320 -19.42 -26.31 -25.61
CA SER A 320 -19.18 -26.26 -27.05
C SER A 320 -20.41 -26.66 -27.86
N GLN A 321 -21.07 -27.75 -27.45
CA GLN A 321 -22.29 -28.24 -28.11
C GLN A 321 -23.47 -27.30 -27.91
N SER A 322 -23.69 -26.80 -26.70
CA SER A 322 -24.83 -25.94 -26.39
C SER A 322 -24.74 -24.55 -27.04
N LEU A 323 -23.52 -24.00 -27.15
CA LEU A 323 -23.29 -22.69 -27.74
C LEU A 323 -22.87 -22.75 -29.21
N SER A 324 -22.75 -23.94 -29.81
CA SER A 324 -22.23 -24.11 -31.17
C SER A 324 -20.87 -23.42 -31.38
N ALA A 325 -20.01 -23.50 -30.38
CA ALA A 325 -18.69 -22.84 -30.35
C ALA A 325 -17.56 -23.85 -30.56
N SER A 326 -16.46 -23.41 -31.17
CA SER A 326 -15.34 -24.29 -31.56
C SER A 326 -14.17 -24.21 -30.57
N PRO A 327 -13.50 -25.32 -30.24
CA PRO A 327 -12.25 -25.33 -29.49
C PRO A 327 -11.14 -24.49 -30.15
N VAL A 328 -10.36 -23.77 -29.33
CA VAL A 328 -9.20 -22.98 -29.79
C VAL A 328 -7.91 -23.52 -29.20
N ILE A 329 -6.85 -23.54 -30.00
CA ILE A 329 -5.51 -23.95 -29.58
C ILE A 329 -4.87 -22.80 -28.78
N LYS A 330 -4.36 -23.08 -27.58
CA LYS A 330 -3.81 -22.07 -26.66
C LYS A 330 -2.69 -21.23 -27.27
N THR A 331 -1.88 -21.81 -28.17
CA THR A 331 -0.76 -21.12 -28.82
C THR A 331 -1.19 -19.97 -29.74
N SER A 332 -2.42 -19.99 -30.27
CA SER A 332 -2.94 -18.88 -31.09
C SER A 332 -3.38 -17.68 -30.26
N ILE A 333 -3.42 -17.79 -28.92
CA ILE A 333 -3.84 -16.69 -28.06
C ILE A 333 -2.70 -15.69 -27.84
N LEU A 334 -1.45 -16.14 -27.81
CA LEU A 334 -0.26 -15.31 -27.57
C LEU A 334 0.41 -14.78 -28.85
N GLN A 335 -0.15 -15.07 -30.02
CA GLN A 335 0.33 -14.63 -31.35
C GLN A 335 -0.40 -13.37 -31.82
#